data_AF-A0A1M5LUB6-F1
#
_entry.id   AF-A0A1M5LUB6-F1
#
_cell.length_a   1.000
_cell.length_b   1.000
_cell.length_c   1.000
_cell.angle_alpha   90.00
_cell.angle_beta   90.00
_cell.angle_gamma   90.00
#
_symmetry.space_group_name_H-M   'P 1'
#
loop_
_entity.id
_entity.type
_entity.pdbx_description
1 polymer ?
#
loop_
_entity_poly.entity_id
_entity_poly.type
_entity_poly.pdbx_seq_one_letter_code
_entity_poly.pdbx_strand_id
1 'polypeptide(L)'
;MHEEGFGIEPERLRNRLKFLIGRAEVHNEFRRQGYEHQAIAATAYRDAASIALLLEDTSKARDLLRKAGNGFLELGIIHGAVLLELSGGPKAVSSLSDHSDLLDGVRSQKRLEDEEERFTRPLENSARTTTSQLFALYQVECLRDGLSSKESSEVPFRRALERRAGFQVGVTGLSIDSYMRMGQELINPLESKLGLDRPFVLRSVETIASTRFEAIQSAMKDSYHWQRMLRPSALLDFDTLVLGSLALSSGFGLGPFDRLLSDEVPYLSAPIRAAKLLKQGPEQEPLSTY
;
A
#
# COMPACT_ATOMS: atom_id res chain seq x y z
N MET A 1 19.59 -33.95 5.42
CA MET A 1 18.45 -33.05 5.70
C MET A 1 18.04 -32.47 4.36
N HIS A 2 16.88 -32.89 3.86
CA HIS A 2 16.38 -32.39 2.59
C HIS A 2 16.03 -30.91 2.75
N GLU A 3 16.55 -30.07 1.87
CA GLU A 3 16.09 -28.70 1.67
C GLU A 3 14.64 -28.76 1.15
N GLU A 4 13.69 -28.93 2.07
CA GLU A 4 12.28 -28.74 1.75
C GLU A 4 12.10 -27.26 1.41
N GLY A 5 11.99 -26.95 0.12
CA GLY A 5 11.71 -25.62 -0.37
C GLY A 5 10.52 -25.04 0.38
N PHE A 6 10.67 -23.84 0.92
CA PHE A 6 9.72 -23.16 1.83
C PHE A 6 8.33 -22.87 1.21
N GLY A 7 7.94 -23.49 0.09
CA GLY A 7 6.71 -23.21 -0.64
C GLY A 7 6.79 -21.96 -1.53
N ILE A 8 7.97 -21.34 -1.60
CA ILE A 8 8.20 -20.03 -2.22
C ILE A 8 9.25 -20.13 -3.34
N GLU A 9 9.26 -21.28 -3.99
CA GLU A 9 10.04 -21.50 -5.22
C GLU A 9 9.52 -20.56 -6.33
N PRO A 10 10.41 -19.95 -7.14
CA PRO A 10 10.00 -19.04 -8.21
C PRO A 10 8.94 -19.62 -9.14
N GLU A 11 8.97 -20.93 -9.40
CA GLU A 11 7.98 -21.62 -10.22
C GLU A 11 6.58 -21.68 -9.57
N ARG A 12 6.51 -21.94 -8.27
CA ARG A 12 5.23 -21.91 -7.53
C ARG A 12 4.64 -20.51 -7.51
N LEU A 13 5.47 -19.49 -7.29
CA LEU A 13 5.06 -18.09 -7.38
C LEU A 13 4.54 -17.75 -8.77
N ARG A 14 5.23 -18.16 -9.85
CA ARG A 14 4.77 -17.96 -11.23
C ARG A 14 3.44 -18.66 -11.52
N ASN A 15 3.25 -19.89 -11.04
CA ASN A 15 1.98 -20.61 -11.21
C ASN A 15 0.84 -19.93 -10.45
N ARG A 16 1.11 -19.47 -9.22
CA ARG A 16 0.13 -18.73 -8.41
C ARG A 16 -0.22 -17.39 -9.05
N LEU A 17 0.77 -16.67 -9.60
CA LEU A 17 0.57 -15.44 -10.35
C LEU A 17 -0.39 -15.67 -11.53
N LYS A 18 -0.14 -16.70 -12.35
CA LYS A 18 -1.03 -17.08 -13.46
C LYS A 18 -2.46 -17.38 -12.98
N PHE A 19 -2.59 -18.18 -11.91
CA PHE A 19 -3.90 -18.50 -11.34
C PHE A 19 -4.66 -17.27 -10.86
N LEU A 20 -4.01 -16.35 -10.13
CA LEU A 20 -4.65 -15.16 -9.61
C LEU A 20 -5.09 -14.21 -10.74
N ILE A 21 -4.27 -14.07 -11.78
CA ILE A 21 -4.63 -13.28 -12.97
C ILE A 21 -5.84 -13.90 -13.66
N GLY A 22 -5.82 -15.20 -13.97
CA GLY A 22 -6.95 -15.88 -14.61
C GLY A 22 -8.23 -15.79 -13.78
N ARG A 23 -8.13 -15.94 -12.45
CA ARG A 23 -9.27 -15.73 -11.55
C ARG A 23 -9.80 -14.30 -11.62
N ALA A 24 -8.91 -13.31 -11.62
CA ALA A 24 -9.30 -11.90 -11.70
C ALA A 24 -10.00 -11.58 -13.02
N GLU A 25 -9.50 -12.11 -14.14
CA GLU A 25 -10.09 -11.96 -15.47
C GLU A 25 -11.51 -12.55 -15.52
N VAL A 26 -11.69 -13.79 -15.06
CA VAL A 26 -13.01 -14.44 -14.98
C VAL A 26 -14.00 -13.60 -14.17
N HIS A 27 -13.62 -13.16 -12.98
CA HIS A 27 -14.53 -12.34 -12.17
C HIS A 27 -14.80 -10.96 -12.81
N ASN A 28 -13.84 -10.39 -13.53
CA ASN A 28 -14.05 -9.12 -14.22
C ASN A 28 -15.06 -9.24 -15.39
N GLU A 29 -15.13 -10.38 -16.07
CA GLU A 29 -16.19 -10.66 -17.07
C GLU A 29 -17.59 -10.61 -16.46
N PHE A 30 -17.71 -11.06 -15.21
CA PHE A 30 -18.96 -11.08 -14.45
C PHE A 30 -19.21 -9.81 -13.64
N ARG A 31 -18.44 -8.73 -13.82
CA ARG A 31 -18.59 -7.49 -13.01
C ARG A 31 -19.98 -6.86 -13.05
N ARG A 32 -20.73 -7.09 -14.13
CA ARG A 32 -22.12 -6.60 -14.28
C ARG A 32 -23.15 -7.39 -13.46
N GLN A 33 -22.77 -8.55 -12.92
CA GLN A 33 -23.66 -9.41 -12.14
C GLN A 33 -23.67 -9.08 -10.65
N GLY A 34 -22.69 -8.31 -10.16
CA GLY A 34 -22.59 -7.89 -8.76
C GLY A 34 -21.24 -7.25 -8.47
N TYR A 35 -21.22 -6.30 -7.54
CA TYR A 35 -19.99 -5.60 -7.14
C TYR A 35 -19.00 -6.54 -6.43
N GLU A 36 -19.47 -7.68 -5.91
CA GLU A 36 -18.66 -8.73 -5.30
C GLU A 36 -17.67 -9.33 -6.29
N HIS A 37 -18.08 -9.51 -7.55
CA HIS A 37 -17.18 -9.99 -8.61
C HIS A 37 -16.03 -9.01 -8.84
N GLN A 38 -16.35 -7.72 -8.88
CA GLN A 38 -15.35 -6.66 -8.98
C GLN A 38 -14.42 -6.61 -7.76
N ALA A 39 -14.96 -6.78 -6.55
CA ALA A 39 -14.14 -6.84 -5.33
C ALA A 39 -13.18 -8.03 -5.32
N ILE A 40 -13.65 -9.19 -5.79
CA ILE A 40 -12.83 -10.40 -5.94
C ILE A 40 -11.73 -10.18 -6.99
N ALA A 41 -12.09 -9.58 -8.14
CA ALA A 41 -11.12 -9.29 -9.21
C ALA A 41 -10.04 -8.30 -8.73
N ALA A 42 -10.43 -7.19 -8.11
CA ALA A 42 -9.49 -6.19 -7.57
C ALA A 42 -8.55 -6.79 -6.52
N THR A 43 -9.08 -7.62 -5.62
CA THR A 43 -8.28 -8.32 -4.61
C THR A 43 -7.30 -9.31 -5.25
N ALA A 44 -7.74 -10.08 -6.24
CA ALA A 44 -6.89 -11.03 -6.95
C ALA A 44 -5.78 -10.30 -7.75
N TYR A 45 -6.08 -9.17 -8.38
CA TYR A 45 -5.06 -8.33 -9.03
C TYR A 45 -4.05 -7.75 -8.05
N ARG A 46 -4.47 -7.28 -6.86
CA ARG A 46 -3.55 -6.79 -5.82
C ARG A 46 -2.60 -7.90 -5.35
N ASP A 47 -3.12 -9.09 -5.09
CA ASP A 47 -2.32 -10.23 -4.65
C ASP A 47 -1.39 -10.72 -5.77
N ALA A 48 -1.85 -10.70 -7.03
CA ALA A 48 -1.03 -10.98 -8.21
C ALA A 48 0.10 -9.94 -8.37
N ALA A 49 -0.19 -8.65 -8.18
CA ALA A 49 0.82 -7.60 -8.21
C ALA A 49 1.89 -7.82 -7.14
N SER A 50 1.48 -8.25 -5.95
CA SER A 50 2.40 -8.55 -4.86
C SER A 50 3.36 -9.69 -5.24
N ILE A 51 2.86 -10.75 -5.88
CA ILE A 51 3.72 -11.83 -6.40
C ILE A 51 4.63 -11.34 -7.52
N ALA A 52 4.14 -10.49 -8.43
CA ALA A 52 4.96 -9.93 -9.49
C ALA A 52 6.14 -9.11 -8.93
N LEU A 53 5.92 -8.34 -7.85
CA LEU A 53 6.99 -7.62 -7.13
C LEU A 53 7.99 -8.58 -6.47
N LEU A 54 7.52 -9.67 -5.86
CA LEU A 54 8.39 -10.71 -5.29
C LEU A 54 9.22 -11.43 -6.36
N LEU A 55 8.73 -11.47 -7.60
CA LEU A 55 9.43 -12.01 -8.77
C LEU A 55 10.22 -10.95 -9.54
N GLU A 56 10.28 -9.72 -9.03
CA GLU A 56 10.98 -8.56 -9.62
C GLU A 56 10.45 -8.15 -11.02
N ASP A 57 9.26 -8.61 -11.41
CA ASP A 57 8.57 -8.23 -12.65
C ASP A 57 7.80 -6.91 -12.46
N THR A 58 8.57 -5.83 -12.46
CA THR A 58 8.06 -4.48 -12.12
C THR A 58 7.03 -3.97 -13.13
N SER A 59 7.22 -4.24 -14.42
CA SER A 59 6.27 -3.82 -15.47
C SER A 59 4.90 -4.44 -15.24
N LYS A 60 4.87 -5.76 -15.02
CA LYS A 60 3.64 -6.49 -14.72
C LYS A 60 3.04 -6.09 -13.39
N ALA A 61 3.86 -5.86 -12.37
CA ALA A 61 3.40 -5.37 -11.07
C ALA A 61 2.65 -4.04 -11.22
N ARG A 62 3.19 -3.07 -11.96
CA ARG A 62 2.51 -1.77 -12.19
C ARG A 62 1.17 -1.93 -12.90
N ASP A 63 1.09 -2.77 -13.95
CA ASP A 63 -0.17 -3.03 -14.63
C ASP A 63 -1.23 -3.64 -13.70
N LEU A 64 -0.83 -4.62 -12.88
CA LEU A 64 -1.72 -5.29 -11.94
C LEU A 64 -2.13 -4.38 -10.77
N LEU A 65 -1.23 -3.54 -10.25
CA LEU A 65 -1.55 -2.51 -9.26
C LEU A 65 -2.56 -1.51 -9.83
N ARG A 66 -2.39 -1.08 -11.08
CA ARG A 66 -3.34 -0.18 -11.75
C ARG A 66 -4.73 -0.81 -11.89
N LYS A 67 -4.81 -2.07 -12.34
CA LYS A 67 -6.07 -2.81 -12.44
C LYS A 67 -6.76 -2.97 -11.09
N ALA A 68 -6.00 -3.31 -10.04
CA ALA A 68 -6.51 -3.41 -8.69
C ALA A 68 -6.99 -2.05 -8.15
N GLY A 69 -6.20 -0.99 -8.38
CA GLY A 69 -6.48 0.38 -7.95
C GLY A 69 -7.79 0.89 -8.52
N ASN A 70 -7.95 0.79 -9.85
CA ASN A 70 -9.20 1.18 -10.52
C ASN A 70 -10.40 0.35 -10.02
N GLY A 71 -10.23 -0.98 -9.90
CA GLY A 71 -11.28 -1.84 -9.40
C GLY A 71 -11.76 -1.47 -7.99
N PHE A 72 -10.86 -1.09 -7.09
CA PHE A 72 -11.21 -0.62 -5.75
C PHE A 72 -11.84 0.77 -5.76
N LEU A 73 -11.34 1.72 -6.56
CA LEU A 73 -11.90 3.06 -6.62
C LEU A 73 -13.30 3.09 -7.24
N GLU A 74 -13.57 2.28 -8.25
CA GLU A 74 -14.91 2.09 -8.81
C GLU A 74 -15.90 1.51 -7.77
N LEU A 75 -15.41 0.76 -6.77
CA LEU A 75 -16.22 0.28 -5.64
C LEU A 75 -16.39 1.33 -4.53
N GLY A 76 -15.64 2.43 -4.56
CA GLY A 76 -15.62 3.44 -3.51
C GLY A 76 -14.56 3.21 -2.42
N ILE A 77 -13.60 2.30 -2.63
CA ILE A 77 -12.54 1.97 -1.67
C ILE A 77 -11.28 2.79 -1.96
N ILE A 78 -10.92 3.69 -1.04
CA ILE A 78 -9.78 4.61 -1.12
C ILE A 78 -8.43 3.90 -1.18
N HIS A 79 -8.29 2.71 -0.60
CA HIS A 79 -7.06 1.94 -0.74
C HIS A 79 -6.67 1.72 -2.21
N GLY A 80 -7.62 1.76 -3.15
CA GLY A 80 -7.32 1.74 -4.59
C GLY A 80 -6.42 2.90 -5.03
N ALA A 81 -6.56 4.09 -4.44
CA ALA A 81 -5.72 5.23 -4.75
C ALA A 81 -4.26 5.02 -4.30
N VAL A 82 -4.03 4.36 -3.16
CA VAL A 82 -2.67 3.98 -2.73
C VAL A 82 -2.03 3.07 -3.77
N LEU A 83 -2.77 2.09 -4.31
CA LEU A 83 -2.25 1.19 -5.34
C LEU A 83 -1.94 1.92 -6.66
N LEU A 84 -2.77 2.91 -7.03
CA LEU A 84 -2.50 3.74 -8.20
C LEU A 84 -1.23 4.59 -8.02
N GLU A 85 -1.07 5.25 -6.88
CA GLU A 85 0.16 6.00 -6.57
C GLU A 85 1.41 5.11 -6.64
N LEU A 86 1.34 3.90 -6.08
CA LEU A 86 2.44 2.93 -6.14
C LEU A 86 2.68 2.40 -7.56
N SER A 87 1.66 2.32 -8.40
CA SER A 87 1.79 1.90 -9.80
C SER A 87 2.52 2.95 -10.65
N GLY A 88 2.32 4.23 -10.33
CA GLY A 88 2.94 5.36 -11.02
C GLY A 88 2.54 5.53 -12.50
N GLY A 89 3.12 6.55 -13.13
CA GLY A 89 2.98 6.86 -14.56
C GLY A 89 1.69 7.64 -14.92
N PRO A 90 1.61 8.18 -16.15
CA PRO A 90 0.53 9.09 -16.57
C PRO A 90 -0.88 8.50 -16.44
N LYS A 91 -1.02 7.19 -16.72
CA LYS A 91 -2.31 6.49 -16.62
C LYS A 91 -2.82 6.36 -15.18
N ALA A 92 -1.93 6.25 -14.20
CA ALA A 92 -2.33 6.22 -12.80
C ALA A 92 -2.82 7.60 -12.34
N VAL A 93 -2.12 8.66 -12.76
CA VAL A 93 -2.50 10.05 -12.50
C VAL A 93 -3.88 10.35 -13.09
N SER A 94 -4.13 9.98 -14.36
CA SER A 94 -5.43 10.19 -15.00
C SER A 94 -6.56 9.42 -14.30
N SER A 95 -6.32 8.15 -13.94
CA SER A 95 -7.34 7.36 -13.22
C SER A 95 -7.66 7.93 -11.83
N LEU A 96 -6.70 8.60 -11.17
CA LEU A 96 -6.98 9.27 -9.91
C LEU A 96 -7.78 10.56 -10.09
N SER A 97 -7.56 11.32 -11.17
CA SER A 97 -8.39 12.48 -11.48
C SER A 97 -9.83 12.08 -11.78
N ASP A 98 -10.05 10.92 -12.41
CA ASP A 98 -11.40 10.38 -12.68
C ASP A 98 -12.18 10.02 -11.40
N HIS A 99 -11.52 10.04 -10.24
CA HIS A 99 -12.07 9.70 -8.93
C HIS A 99 -11.83 10.79 -7.88
N SER A 100 -11.62 12.04 -8.30
CA SER A 100 -11.39 13.18 -7.40
C SER A 100 -12.57 13.44 -6.45
N ASP A 101 -13.80 13.22 -6.93
CA ASP A 101 -15.04 13.34 -6.16
C ASP A 101 -15.04 12.44 -4.91
N LEU A 102 -14.60 11.19 -5.07
CA LEU A 102 -14.49 10.23 -3.97
C LEU A 102 -13.43 10.69 -2.96
N LEU A 103 -12.25 11.11 -3.44
CA LEU A 103 -11.16 11.58 -2.59
C LEU A 103 -11.58 12.83 -1.80
N ASP A 104 -12.26 13.79 -2.44
CA ASP A 104 -12.76 15.00 -1.79
C ASP A 104 -13.90 14.71 -0.81
N GLY A 105 -14.76 13.73 -1.13
CA GLY A 105 -15.79 13.23 -0.21
C GLY A 105 -15.20 12.67 1.09
N VAL A 106 -14.12 11.88 0.99
CA VAL A 106 -13.40 11.37 2.17
C VAL A 106 -12.63 12.49 2.87
N ARG A 107 -11.95 13.36 2.13
CA ARG A 107 -11.20 14.50 2.69
C ARG A 107 -12.07 15.42 3.53
N SER A 108 -13.28 15.71 3.02
CA SER A 108 -14.24 16.59 3.67
C SER A 108 -15.06 15.90 4.78
N GLN A 109 -14.99 14.57 4.89
CA GLN A 109 -15.81 13.76 5.81
C GLN A 109 -17.33 14.02 5.66
N LYS A 110 -17.76 14.50 4.48
CA LYS A 110 -19.17 14.73 4.18
C LYS A 110 -19.89 13.40 3.99
N ARG A 111 -21.00 13.20 4.69
CA ARG A 111 -21.94 12.10 4.40
C ARG A 111 -22.76 12.47 3.17
N LEU A 112 -23.06 11.48 2.34
CA LEU A 112 -24.03 11.63 1.26
C LEU A 112 -25.43 11.70 1.90
N GLU A 113 -26.28 12.59 1.40
CA GLU A 113 -27.70 12.62 1.77
C GLU A 113 -28.45 11.50 1.02
N ASP A 114 -29.59 11.05 1.56
CA ASP A 114 -30.31 9.84 1.11
C ASP A 114 -30.66 9.81 -0.40
N GLU A 115 -30.74 10.97 -1.07
CA GLU A 115 -31.01 11.07 -2.51
C GLU A 115 -29.75 10.89 -3.39
N GLU A 116 -28.57 11.25 -2.88
CA GLU A 116 -27.29 11.07 -3.57
C GLU A 116 -26.82 9.61 -3.53
N GLU A 117 -27.24 8.83 -2.53
CA GLU A 117 -26.85 7.42 -2.37
C GLU A 117 -27.18 6.55 -3.61
N ARG A 118 -28.24 6.89 -4.36
CA ARG A 118 -28.73 6.09 -5.50
C ARG A 118 -27.80 6.05 -6.71
N PHE A 119 -26.85 6.99 -6.82
CA PHE A 119 -25.88 7.05 -7.92
C PHE A 119 -24.43 6.77 -7.47
N THR A 120 -24.23 6.37 -6.21
CA THR A 120 -22.90 6.30 -5.60
C THR A 120 -22.30 4.91 -5.67
N ARG A 121 -20.97 4.85 -5.52
CA ARG A 121 -20.23 3.59 -5.59
C ARG A 121 -20.64 2.70 -4.41
N PRO A 122 -20.71 1.36 -4.58
CA PRO A 122 -21.40 0.47 -3.65
C PRO A 122 -20.85 0.49 -2.21
N LEU A 123 -19.58 0.85 -2.01
CA LEU A 123 -18.91 0.84 -0.70
C LEU A 123 -18.44 2.23 -0.25
N GLU A 124 -18.83 3.28 -0.96
CA GLU A 124 -18.34 4.65 -0.74
C GLU A 124 -18.67 5.20 0.66
N ASN A 125 -19.90 5.00 1.13
CA ASN A 125 -20.31 5.46 2.47
C ASN A 125 -19.51 4.78 3.60
N SER A 126 -19.26 3.48 3.46
CA SER A 126 -18.40 2.75 4.39
C SER A 126 -16.97 3.29 4.34
N ALA A 127 -16.47 3.57 3.14
CA ALA A 127 -15.12 4.07 2.98
C ALA A 127 -14.90 5.49 3.54
N ARG A 128 -15.91 6.37 3.47
CA ARG A 128 -15.82 7.73 4.02
C ARG A 128 -15.60 7.78 5.53
N THR A 129 -15.97 6.72 6.26
CA THR A 129 -15.98 6.73 7.73
C THR A 129 -15.00 5.74 8.37
N THR A 130 -14.54 4.72 7.64
CA THR A 130 -13.68 3.66 8.17
C THR A 130 -12.23 4.11 8.32
N THR A 131 -11.60 3.75 9.44
CA THR A 131 -10.25 4.20 9.80
C THR A 131 -9.21 3.84 8.74
N SER A 132 -9.31 2.64 8.17
CA SER A 132 -8.39 2.16 7.13
C SER A 132 -8.46 3.01 5.85
N GLN A 133 -9.63 3.53 5.49
CA GLN A 133 -9.80 4.33 4.28
C GLN A 133 -9.38 5.79 4.49
N LEU A 134 -9.62 6.35 5.68
CA LEU A 134 -9.01 7.64 6.07
C LEU A 134 -7.49 7.57 6.04
N PHE A 135 -6.94 6.47 6.55
CA PHE A 135 -5.51 6.26 6.59
C PHE A 135 -4.93 6.02 5.19
N ALA A 136 -5.65 5.32 4.30
CA ALA A 136 -5.28 5.22 2.90
C ALA A 136 -5.21 6.60 2.21
N LEU A 137 -6.15 7.51 2.50
CA LEU A 137 -6.08 8.88 1.99
C LEU A 137 -4.83 9.61 2.49
N TYR A 138 -4.48 9.46 3.77
CA TYR A 138 -3.22 10.01 4.32
C TYR A 138 -2.00 9.48 3.55
N GLN A 139 -1.94 8.17 3.29
CA GLN A 139 -0.83 7.57 2.52
C GLN A 139 -0.74 8.13 1.10
N VAL A 140 -1.88 8.35 0.42
CA VAL A 140 -1.91 8.99 -0.91
C VAL A 140 -1.36 10.42 -0.85
N GLU A 141 -1.79 11.23 0.11
CA GLU A 141 -1.27 12.60 0.27
C GLU A 141 0.23 12.63 0.55
N CYS A 142 0.75 11.66 1.32
CA CYS A 142 2.18 11.50 1.54
C CYS A 142 2.94 11.14 0.27
N LEU A 143 2.40 10.24 -0.56
CA LEU A 143 3.05 9.77 -1.79
C LEU A 143 3.10 10.82 -2.90
N ARG A 144 2.09 11.70 -2.99
CA ARG A 144 1.99 12.75 -4.03
C ARG A 144 2.85 13.96 -3.78
N ASP A 145 2.63 14.60 -2.64
CA ASP A 145 3.00 16.01 -2.46
C ASP A 145 4.04 16.22 -1.36
N GLY A 146 4.47 15.13 -0.68
CA GLY A 146 5.35 15.24 0.46
C GLY A 146 4.83 16.27 1.47
N LEU A 147 3.61 16.06 2.00
CA LEU A 147 2.97 16.87 3.05
C LEU A 147 3.34 18.37 3.00
N SER A 148 2.80 19.10 2.02
CA SER A 148 2.84 20.58 2.03
C SER A 148 2.44 21.10 3.41
N SER A 149 3.41 21.66 4.13
CA SER A 149 3.34 21.92 5.58
C SER A 149 2.43 23.09 5.97
N LYS A 150 1.80 23.76 5.00
CA LYS A 150 1.09 25.03 5.26
C LYS A 150 -0.43 24.95 5.40
N GLU A 151 -1.08 23.84 5.01
CA GLU A 151 -2.56 23.74 5.06
C GLU A 151 -3.09 22.46 5.76
N SER A 152 -2.23 21.54 6.20
CA SER A 152 -2.68 20.16 6.48
C SER A 152 -3.43 19.96 7.82
N SER A 153 -3.26 20.80 8.85
CA SER A 153 -3.92 20.56 10.15
C SER A 153 -5.41 20.94 10.19
N GLU A 154 -5.94 21.60 9.15
CA GLU A 154 -7.35 22.02 9.09
C GLU A 154 -8.27 21.05 8.35
N VAL A 155 -7.72 20.00 7.74
CA VAL A 155 -8.52 19.10 6.90
C VAL A 155 -9.31 18.09 7.77
N PRO A 156 -10.65 17.98 7.64
CA PRO A 156 -11.50 17.17 8.52
C PRO A 156 -11.06 15.71 8.70
N PHE A 157 -10.55 15.06 7.66
CA PHE A 157 -10.11 13.66 7.76
C PHE A 157 -8.87 13.48 8.66
N ARG A 158 -7.95 14.46 8.73
CA ARG A 158 -6.77 14.39 9.61
C ARG A 158 -7.17 14.46 11.08
N ARG A 159 -8.11 15.36 11.43
CA ARG A 159 -8.71 15.39 12.77
C ARG A 159 -9.45 14.08 13.11
N ALA A 160 -10.01 13.40 12.12
CA ALA A 160 -10.60 12.08 12.33
C ALA A 160 -9.54 10.99 12.59
N LEU A 161 -8.39 11.05 11.92
CA LEU A 161 -7.24 10.17 12.18
C LEU A 161 -6.59 10.43 13.54
N GLU A 162 -6.44 11.69 13.96
CA GLU A 162 -5.91 12.06 15.28
C GLU A 162 -6.76 11.46 16.41
N ARG A 163 -8.09 11.53 16.30
CA ARG A 163 -9.01 10.87 17.24
C ARG A 163 -8.89 9.34 17.24
N ARG A 164 -8.23 8.77 16.24
CA ARG A 164 -8.00 7.34 16.04
C ARG A 164 -6.50 7.00 16.11
N ALA A 165 -5.69 7.88 16.68
CA ALA A 165 -4.24 7.78 16.80
C ALA A 165 -3.74 6.41 17.34
N GLY A 166 -4.49 5.80 18.26
CA GLY A 166 -4.13 4.54 18.89
C GLY A 166 -4.41 3.27 18.08
N PHE A 167 -5.12 3.35 16.96
CA PHE A 167 -5.38 2.17 16.13
C PHE A 167 -4.10 1.68 15.46
N GLN A 168 -3.93 0.36 15.37
CA GLN A 168 -2.77 -0.24 14.69
C GLN A 168 -2.91 -0.17 13.17
N VAL A 169 -1.79 0.09 12.48
CA VAL A 169 -1.69 0.11 11.03
C VAL A 169 -1.25 -1.25 10.50
N GLY A 170 -2.16 -1.93 9.80
CA GLY A 170 -1.87 -3.17 9.08
C GLY A 170 -1.11 -4.19 9.93
N VAL A 171 -0.01 -4.70 9.38
CA VAL A 171 0.92 -5.64 10.07
C VAL A 171 2.20 -4.97 10.53
N THR A 172 2.27 -3.63 10.51
CA THR A 172 3.48 -2.86 10.84
C THR A 172 3.83 -2.87 12.34
N GLY A 173 2.85 -3.19 13.20
CA GLY A 173 2.99 -3.05 14.65
C GLY A 173 2.93 -1.60 15.16
N LEU A 174 2.84 -0.61 14.27
CA LEU A 174 2.76 0.81 14.64
C LEU A 174 1.31 1.24 14.83
N SER A 175 1.10 2.20 15.73
CA SER A 175 -0.15 2.95 15.79
C SER A 175 -0.24 3.96 14.63
N ILE A 176 -1.44 4.46 14.32
CA ILE A 176 -1.64 5.51 13.31
C ILE A 176 -0.77 6.73 13.63
N ASP A 177 -0.72 7.15 14.89
CA ASP A 177 0.12 8.27 15.33
C ASP A 177 1.61 8.02 15.07
N SER A 178 2.11 6.86 15.47
CA SER A 178 3.52 6.50 15.28
C SER A 178 3.88 6.39 13.81
N TYR A 179 2.99 5.81 12.99
CA TYR A 179 3.17 5.73 11.54
C TYR A 179 3.18 7.13 10.92
N MET A 180 2.22 7.99 11.27
CA MET A 180 2.10 9.34 10.71
C MET A 180 3.31 10.20 11.06
N ARG A 181 3.80 10.11 12.31
CA ARG A 181 5.05 10.77 12.73
C ARG A 181 6.23 10.26 11.93
N MET A 182 6.36 8.94 11.76
CA MET A 182 7.43 8.36 10.94
C MET A 182 7.34 8.84 9.49
N GLY A 183 6.14 8.85 8.89
CA GLY A 183 5.93 9.36 7.54
C GLY A 183 6.34 10.83 7.38
N GLN A 184 6.00 11.68 8.34
CA GLN A 184 6.40 13.09 8.35
C GLN A 184 7.93 13.27 8.43
N GLU A 185 8.59 12.52 9.32
CA GLU A 185 10.06 12.54 9.45
C GLU A 185 10.76 12.08 8.16
N LEU A 186 10.19 11.06 7.49
CA LEU A 186 10.71 10.59 6.22
C LEU A 186 10.54 11.64 5.11
N ILE A 187 9.45 12.42 5.11
CA ILE A 187 9.17 13.42 4.08
C ILE A 187 9.99 14.70 4.27
N ASN A 188 10.06 15.24 5.50
CA ASN A 188 10.72 16.51 5.82
C ASN A 188 11.88 16.33 6.82
N PRO A 189 12.98 15.67 6.43
CA PRO A 189 14.07 15.37 7.38
C PRO A 189 14.83 16.61 7.89
N LEU A 190 14.72 17.75 7.21
CA LEU A 190 15.36 19.02 7.59
C LEU A 190 14.53 19.88 8.56
N GLU A 191 13.20 19.70 8.61
CA GLU A 191 12.32 20.39 9.56
C GLU A 191 12.28 19.68 10.93
N SER A 192 12.83 18.47 11.02
CA SER A 192 13.10 17.73 12.25
C SER A 192 14.17 18.47 13.06
N LYS A 193 13.72 19.48 13.81
CA LYS A 193 14.53 20.55 14.43
C LYS A 193 15.66 20.10 15.38
N LEU A 194 15.89 18.81 15.64
CA LEU A 194 16.77 18.38 16.73
C LEU A 194 17.70 17.21 16.46
N GLY A 195 17.64 16.49 15.33
CA GLY A 195 18.40 15.23 15.18
C GLY A 195 18.05 14.15 16.22
N LEU A 196 17.01 14.40 17.04
CA LEU A 196 16.50 13.56 18.13
C LEU A 196 15.39 12.59 17.67
N ASP A 197 14.89 12.73 16.44
CA ASP A 197 13.84 11.87 15.88
C ASP A 197 14.38 10.69 15.07
N ARG A 198 15.68 10.66 14.75
CA ARG A 198 16.34 9.47 14.16
C ARG A 198 16.24 8.24 15.09
N PRO A 199 16.44 8.35 16.42
CA PRO A 199 16.12 7.27 17.37
C PRO A 199 14.66 6.83 17.37
N PHE A 200 13.71 7.71 17.04
CA PHE A 200 12.30 7.33 16.90
C PHE A 200 12.10 6.51 15.63
N VAL A 201 12.54 7.02 14.47
CA VAL A 201 12.44 6.29 13.19
C VAL A 201 13.12 4.92 13.26
N LEU A 202 14.31 4.84 13.87
CA LEU A 202 15.00 3.56 14.06
C LEU A 202 14.17 2.60 14.93
N ARG A 203 13.62 3.06 16.05
CA ARG A 203 12.74 2.23 16.89
C ARG A 203 11.47 1.81 16.19
N SER A 204 10.86 2.67 15.38
CA SER A 204 9.70 2.31 14.56
C SER A 204 10.05 1.22 13.54
N VAL A 205 11.20 1.33 12.87
CA VAL A 205 11.68 0.28 11.97
C VAL A 205 11.97 -1.02 12.73
N GLU A 206 12.55 -0.95 13.93
CA GLU A 206 12.78 -2.12 14.79
C GLU A 206 11.46 -2.83 15.16
N THR A 207 10.42 -2.06 15.50
CA THR A 207 9.08 -2.59 15.74
C THR A 207 8.54 -3.29 14.50
N ILE A 208 8.59 -2.63 13.34
CA ILE A 208 8.15 -3.22 12.06
C ILE A 208 8.91 -4.52 11.79
N ALA A 209 10.24 -4.51 11.91
CA ALA A 209 11.08 -5.68 11.67
C ALA A 209 10.74 -6.83 12.61
N SER A 210 10.56 -6.54 13.91
CA SER A 210 10.25 -7.56 14.92
C SER A 210 8.86 -8.16 14.71
N THR A 211 7.83 -7.33 14.51
CA THR A 211 6.46 -7.80 14.23
C THR A 211 6.40 -8.63 12.95
N ARG A 212 7.09 -8.20 11.89
CA ARG A 212 7.17 -8.96 10.64
C ARG A 212 7.92 -10.27 10.81
N PHE A 213 9.05 -10.26 11.52
CA PHE A 213 9.82 -11.46 11.82
C PHE A 213 8.95 -12.49 12.55
N GLU A 214 8.24 -12.09 13.60
CA GLU A 214 7.33 -12.97 14.34
C GLU A 214 6.20 -13.50 13.47
N ALA A 215 5.58 -12.65 12.64
CA ALA A 215 4.52 -13.06 11.73
C ALA A 215 5.02 -14.09 10.69
N ILE A 216 6.21 -13.87 10.12
CA ILE A 216 6.85 -14.80 9.18
C ILE A 216 7.19 -16.11 9.89
N GLN A 217 7.84 -16.07 11.06
CA GLN A 217 8.20 -17.27 11.83
C GLN A 217 6.98 -18.07 12.28
N SER A 218 5.93 -17.39 12.75
CA SER A 218 4.66 -18.02 13.13
C SER A 218 4.03 -18.71 11.93
N ALA A 219 3.98 -18.02 10.78
CA ALA A 219 3.49 -18.60 9.56
C ALA A 219 4.34 -19.79 9.12
N MET A 220 5.68 -19.71 9.14
CA MET A 220 6.59 -20.82 8.81
C MET A 220 6.38 -22.07 9.67
N LYS A 221 6.07 -21.89 10.95
CA LYS A 221 5.75 -23.00 11.87
C LYS A 221 4.41 -23.65 11.55
N ASP A 222 3.47 -22.88 11.02
CA ASP A 222 2.22 -23.39 10.46
C ASP A 222 2.48 -23.94 9.04
N SER A 223 3.15 -25.09 8.96
CA SER A 223 3.58 -25.71 7.71
C SER A 223 2.43 -25.90 6.70
N TYR A 224 1.20 -26.11 7.18
CA TYR A 224 0.02 -26.26 6.34
C TYR A 224 -0.39 -24.94 5.67
N HIS A 225 -0.45 -23.83 6.41
CA HIS A 225 -0.80 -22.52 5.84
C HIS A 225 0.39 -21.82 5.17
N TRP A 226 1.63 -22.10 5.59
CA TRP A 226 2.86 -21.63 4.97
C TRP A 226 3.04 -22.18 3.56
N GLN A 227 2.84 -23.49 3.37
CA GLN A 227 2.87 -24.13 2.06
C GLN A 227 1.75 -23.61 1.13
N ARG A 228 0.66 -23.08 1.71
CA ARG A 228 -0.43 -22.40 0.98
C ARG A 228 -0.17 -20.90 0.74
N MET A 229 1.01 -20.41 1.12
CA MET A 229 1.44 -19.01 1.20
C MET A 229 0.61 -18.16 2.16
N LEU A 230 1.30 -17.40 3.03
CA LEU A 230 0.79 -16.13 3.52
C LEU A 230 0.20 -15.34 2.34
N ARG A 231 -0.95 -14.69 2.55
CA ARG A 231 -1.55 -13.81 1.53
C ARG A 231 -0.44 -12.93 0.93
N PRO A 232 -0.17 -12.95 -0.39
CA PRO A 232 0.99 -12.28 -0.96
C PRO A 232 1.11 -10.80 -0.57
N SER A 233 -0.04 -10.12 -0.42
CA SER A 233 -0.11 -8.74 0.05
C SER A 233 0.36 -8.55 1.51
N ALA A 234 0.24 -9.57 2.36
CA ALA A 234 0.73 -9.54 3.75
C ALA A 234 2.25 -9.75 3.83
N LEU A 235 2.82 -10.56 2.92
CA LEU A 235 4.27 -10.66 2.76
C LEU A 235 4.86 -9.32 2.29
N LEU A 236 4.22 -8.71 1.30
CA LEU A 236 4.66 -7.43 0.75
C LEU A 236 4.44 -6.27 1.71
N ASP A 237 3.35 -6.28 2.48
CA ASP A 237 2.96 -5.23 3.43
C ASP A 237 3.02 -3.83 2.81
N PHE A 238 1.91 -3.46 2.16
CA PHE A 238 1.80 -2.19 1.45
C PHE A 238 2.07 -0.98 2.36
N ASP A 239 1.77 -1.05 3.66
CA ASP A 239 2.05 0.05 4.58
C ASP A 239 3.57 0.26 4.76
N THR A 240 4.34 -0.82 4.95
CA THR A 240 5.81 -0.73 4.99
C THR A 240 6.41 -0.34 3.63
N LEU A 241 5.83 -0.82 2.53
CA LEU A 241 6.24 -0.43 1.18
C LEU A 241 6.04 1.08 0.94
N VAL A 242 4.93 1.67 1.42
CA VAL A 242 4.69 3.12 1.36
C VAL A 242 5.78 3.86 2.12
N LEU A 243 6.11 3.47 3.37
CA LEU A 243 7.20 4.10 4.13
C LEU A 243 8.55 4.03 3.38
N GLY A 244 8.89 2.87 2.81
CA GLY A 244 10.09 2.73 1.99
C GLY A 244 10.07 3.63 0.74
N SER A 245 8.90 3.80 0.12
CA SER A 245 8.72 4.69 -1.04
C SER A 245 8.88 6.16 -0.68
N LEU A 246 8.40 6.58 0.51
CA LEU A 246 8.61 7.93 1.03
C LEU A 246 10.09 8.21 1.26
N ALA A 247 10.79 7.30 1.96
CA ALA A 247 12.22 7.43 2.25
C ALA A 247 13.10 7.54 0.98
N LEU A 248 12.71 6.83 -0.08
CA LEU A 248 13.36 6.92 -1.39
C LEU A 248 13.08 8.24 -2.13
N SER A 249 11.90 8.83 -1.92
CA SER A 249 11.47 10.03 -2.66
C SER A 249 11.98 11.33 -2.03
N SER A 250 12.24 11.34 -0.73
CA SER A 250 12.66 12.52 0.03
C SER A 250 14.18 12.70 0.15
N GLY A 251 14.97 11.83 -0.49
CA GLY A 251 16.43 11.84 -0.35
C GLY A 251 16.95 11.40 1.02
N PHE A 252 16.07 11.00 1.96
CA PHE A 252 16.43 10.44 3.26
C PHE A 252 17.23 9.14 3.13
N GLY A 253 16.97 8.39 2.06
CA GLY A 253 17.63 7.12 1.78
C GLY A 253 17.11 5.99 2.66
N LEU A 254 17.63 4.79 2.44
CA LEU A 254 17.13 3.57 3.10
C LEU A 254 17.94 3.12 4.31
N GLY A 255 18.94 3.89 4.75
CA GLY A 255 19.80 3.50 5.88
C GLY A 255 19.01 3.11 7.15
N PRO A 256 17.95 3.83 7.54
CA PRO A 256 17.16 3.42 8.70
C PRO A 256 16.41 2.09 8.52
N PHE A 257 16.22 1.63 7.28
CA PHE A 257 15.61 0.35 6.93
C PHE A 257 16.62 -0.79 6.82
N ASP A 258 17.90 -0.58 7.12
CA ASP A 258 18.95 -1.62 7.01
C ASP A 258 18.60 -2.89 7.81
N ARG A 259 17.95 -2.77 8.97
CA ARG A 259 17.48 -3.95 9.73
C ARG A 259 16.43 -4.78 8.98
N LEU A 260 15.59 -4.14 8.19
CA LEU A 260 14.63 -4.84 7.33
C LEU A 260 15.32 -5.45 6.11
N LEU A 261 16.51 -4.97 5.71
CA LEU A 261 17.27 -5.48 4.58
C LEU A 261 18.11 -6.73 4.91
N SER A 262 17.94 -7.33 6.09
CA SER A 262 18.61 -8.60 6.42
C SER A 262 18.18 -9.71 5.46
N ASP A 263 19.16 -10.41 4.91
CA ASP A 263 18.97 -11.59 4.05
C ASP A 263 18.84 -12.89 4.86
N GLU A 264 19.03 -12.84 6.18
CA GLU A 264 18.93 -14.01 7.07
C GLU A 264 17.49 -14.52 7.19
N VAL A 265 16.51 -13.63 7.01
CA VAL A 265 15.08 -13.95 7.14
C VAL A 265 14.40 -13.75 5.80
N PRO A 266 13.90 -14.82 5.16
CA PRO A 266 13.21 -14.72 3.88
C PRO A 266 12.07 -13.69 3.92
N TYR A 267 12.02 -12.81 2.92
CA TYR A 267 10.95 -11.83 2.71
C TYR A 267 10.79 -10.74 3.79
N LEU A 268 11.65 -10.69 4.80
CA LEU A 268 11.68 -9.58 5.75
C LEU A 268 11.88 -8.25 5.00
N SER A 269 12.79 -8.26 4.02
CA SER A 269 13.15 -7.13 3.16
C SER A 269 12.21 -6.89 1.97
N ALA A 270 11.22 -7.76 1.74
CA ALA A 270 10.35 -7.70 0.56
C ALA A 270 9.66 -6.34 0.34
N PRO A 271 9.08 -5.66 1.36
CA PRO A 271 8.45 -4.36 1.18
C PRO A 271 9.44 -3.30 0.66
N ILE A 272 10.66 -3.29 1.21
CA ILE A 272 11.69 -2.30 0.89
C ILE A 272 12.31 -2.57 -0.48
N ARG A 273 12.53 -3.85 -0.83
CA ARG A 273 12.95 -4.24 -2.18
C ARG A 273 11.90 -3.85 -3.22
N ALA A 274 10.62 -4.09 -2.95
CA ALA A 274 9.55 -3.68 -3.84
C ALA A 274 9.44 -2.16 -3.99
N ALA A 275 9.62 -1.39 -2.91
CA ALA A 275 9.68 0.06 -2.98
C ALA A 275 10.82 0.55 -3.89
N LYS A 276 12.02 -0.07 -3.79
CA LYS A 276 13.15 0.21 -4.70
C LYS A 276 12.75 -0.06 -6.16
N LEU A 277 12.21 -1.24 -6.45
CA LEU A 277 11.81 -1.64 -7.81
C LEU A 277 10.79 -0.68 -8.42
N LEU A 278 9.75 -0.32 -7.65
CA LEU A 278 8.70 0.61 -8.10
C LEU A 278 9.22 2.03 -8.32
N LYS A 279 10.29 2.44 -7.63
CA LYS A 279 10.95 3.74 -7.87
C LYS A 279 11.97 3.70 -9.01
N GLN A 280 12.47 2.53 -9.41
CA GLN A 280 13.59 2.38 -10.36
C GLN A 280 13.22 2.14 -11.84
N GLY A 281 11.97 2.30 -12.31
CA GLY A 281 11.74 2.17 -13.77
C GLY A 281 10.38 2.59 -14.31
N PRO A 282 10.09 2.27 -15.61
CA PRO A 282 10.92 2.68 -16.74
C PRO A 282 10.69 4.18 -17.01
N GLU A 283 11.75 4.94 -17.30
CA GLU A 283 11.68 6.34 -17.73
C GLU A 283 10.91 7.27 -16.76
N GLN A 284 11.68 8.03 -15.98
CA GLN A 284 11.33 9.44 -15.86
C GLN A 284 11.25 9.99 -17.30
N GLU A 285 10.08 9.97 -17.92
CA GLU A 285 9.81 10.88 -19.03
C GLU A 285 10.24 12.26 -18.52
N PRO A 286 11.13 12.98 -19.24
CA PRO A 286 11.55 14.28 -18.80
C PRO A 286 10.28 15.10 -18.63
N LEU A 287 10.14 15.74 -17.46
CA LEU A 287 9.17 16.80 -17.25
C LEU A 287 9.17 17.65 -18.52
N SER A 288 8.06 17.56 -19.26
CA SER A 288 7.85 18.31 -20.49
C SER A 288 8.21 19.75 -20.19
N THR A 289 9.23 20.24 -20.88
CA THR A 289 9.60 21.65 -20.89
C THR A 289 8.45 22.38 -21.56
N TYR A 290 7.57 22.98 -20.77
CA TYR A 290 6.76 24.14 -21.13
C TYR A 290 6.56 25.02 -19.90
#